data_AF-A0A455TPH7-F1
#
_entry.id   AF-A0A455TPH7-F1
#
_cell.length_a   1.000
_cell.length_b   1.000
_cell.length_c   1.000
_cell.angle_alpha   90.00
_cell.angle_beta   90.00
_cell.angle_gamma   90.00
#
_symmetry.space_group_name_H-M   'P 1'
#
loop_
_entity.id
_entity.type
_entity.pdbx_description
1 polymer ?
#
loop_
_entity_poly.entity_id
_entity_poly.type
_entity_poly.pdbx_seq_one_letter_code
_entity_poly.pdbx_strand_id
1 'polypeptide(L)'
;MTIFKVILSPLLDKSSRLLEVAYKIFASDYKCKRYKSHLIYQIGTIGISSLTIVLLTAFFIGIVFTLQVAKELNELHSTNLVGSILTLTFLRELCPVLTAVIVTGRIGSAFTADIATMKVTEQLDVLHVLNTHPIHYLIMPRICACVLMMPVLNIFSLATSIASGIITASSLCSISPTIFLASSSISFIGLCLSSVKALVFGFLLSLISCAWGLHTTFGTKSVGASTTSSVVTSLLTIFIVDFVLSYIMFHSS
;
A
#
# COMPACT_ATOMS: atom_id res chain seq x y z
N MET A 1 -11.29 -19.43 -18.56
CA MET A 1 -11.78 -18.18 -19.20
C MET A 1 -12.81 -17.41 -18.36
N THR A 2 -13.43 -18.04 -17.35
CA THR A 2 -14.46 -17.43 -16.48
C THR A 2 -13.89 -16.57 -15.34
N ILE A 3 -12.77 -17.00 -14.73
CA ILE A 3 -12.12 -16.29 -13.62
C ILE A 3 -11.61 -14.91 -14.07
N PHE A 4 -10.96 -14.84 -15.23
CA PHE A 4 -10.46 -13.58 -15.79
C PHE A 4 -11.61 -12.59 -16.11
N LYS A 5 -12.76 -13.08 -16.61
CA LYS A 5 -13.94 -12.24 -16.85
C LYS A 5 -14.58 -11.73 -15.55
N VAL A 6 -14.67 -12.56 -14.51
CA VAL A 6 -15.23 -12.18 -13.20
C VAL A 6 -14.33 -11.18 -12.46
N ILE A 7 -13.01 -11.29 -12.63
CA ILE A 7 -12.01 -10.38 -12.05
C ILE A 7 -11.95 -9.05 -12.81
N LEU A 8 -12.02 -9.09 -14.15
CA LEU A 8 -11.78 -7.92 -14.99
C LEU A 8 -13.07 -7.14 -15.33
N SER A 9 -14.27 -7.75 -15.28
CA SER A 9 -15.53 -7.05 -15.55
C SER A 9 -15.82 -5.87 -14.60
N PRO A 10 -15.62 -5.96 -13.26
CA PRO A 10 -15.80 -4.79 -12.40
C PRO A 10 -14.71 -3.74 -12.63
N LEU A 11 -13.57 -4.12 -13.20
CA LEU A 11 -12.44 -3.23 -13.49
C LEU A 11 -12.68 -2.48 -14.81
N LEU A 12 -13.22 -3.14 -15.84
CA LEU A 12 -13.57 -2.55 -17.15
C LEU A 12 -14.81 -1.65 -17.09
N ASP A 13 -15.91 -2.09 -16.46
CA ASP A 13 -17.16 -1.29 -16.41
C ASP A 13 -17.04 -0.03 -15.53
N LYS A 14 -16.09 -0.03 -14.58
CA LYS A 14 -15.86 1.08 -13.64
C LYS A 14 -14.57 1.86 -13.94
N SER A 15 -13.78 1.45 -14.93
CA SER A 15 -12.55 2.14 -15.37
C SER A 15 -12.82 3.58 -15.78
N SER A 16 -13.92 3.83 -16.50
CA SER A 16 -14.35 5.16 -16.92
C SER A 16 -14.58 6.11 -15.75
N ARG A 17 -15.18 5.61 -14.67
CA ARG A 17 -15.46 6.37 -13.43
C ARG A 17 -14.19 6.65 -12.63
N LEU A 18 -13.27 5.68 -12.59
CA LEU A 18 -11.94 5.86 -11.98
C LEU A 18 -11.13 6.92 -12.72
N LEU A 19 -11.15 6.90 -14.06
CA LEU A 19 -10.51 7.89 -14.92
C LEU A 19 -11.13 9.28 -14.75
N GLU A 20 -12.44 9.37 -14.59
CA GLU A 20 -13.12 10.65 -14.39
C GLU A 20 -12.75 11.29 -13.04
N VAL A 21 -12.67 10.49 -11.98
CA VAL A 21 -12.21 10.94 -10.66
C VAL A 21 -10.73 11.33 -10.72
N ALA A 22 -9.88 10.53 -11.38
CA ALA A 22 -8.47 10.85 -11.57
C ALA A 22 -8.28 12.17 -12.33
N TYR A 23 -9.02 12.37 -13.41
CA TYR A 23 -8.97 13.60 -14.21
C TYR A 23 -9.41 14.83 -13.40
N LYS A 24 -10.52 14.72 -12.65
CA LYS A 24 -11.01 15.81 -11.76
C LYS A 24 -10.01 16.15 -10.65
N ILE A 25 -9.22 15.18 -10.18
CA ILE A 25 -8.15 15.42 -9.21
C ILE A 25 -6.99 16.20 -9.83
N PHE A 26 -6.56 15.83 -11.05
CA PHE A 26 -5.44 16.47 -11.74
C PHE A 26 -5.76 17.84 -12.34
N ALA A 27 -7.02 18.08 -12.74
CA ALA A 27 -7.43 19.31 -13.42
C ALA A 27 -7.68 20.51 -12.48
N SER A 28 -7.48 20.38 -11.16
CA SER A 28 -7.89 21.42 -10.21
C SER A 28 -6.72 22.08 -9.49
N ASP A 29 -6.83 23.42 -9.37
CA ASP A 29 -5.87 24.27 -8.69
C ASP A 29 -5.91 24.13 -7.15
N TYR A 30 -4.72 23.98 -6.56
CA TYR A 30 -4.46 23.72 -5.14
C TYR A 30 -4.52 24.99 -4.28
N LYS A 31 -5.65 25.68 -4.22
CA LYS A 31 -5.77 26.90 -3.40
C LYS A 31 -6.81 26.76 -2.28
N CYS A 32 -6.45 26.09 -1.17
CA CYS A 32 -7.22 26.25 0.07
C CYS A 32 -6.36 26.12 1.33
N LYS A 33 -6.30 27.17 2.15
CA LYS A 33 -5.49 27.25 3.40
C LYS A 33 -5.94 26.24 4.48
N ARG A 34 -7.20 25.79 4.44
CA ARG A 34 -7.79 24.79 5.36
C ARG A 34 -7.39 23.34 5.04
N TYR A 35 -6.80 23.11 3.87
CA TYR A 35 -6.28 21.81 3.42
C TYR A 35 -5.16 21.25 4.32
N LYS A 36 -4.27 22.11 4.82
CA LYS A 36 -3.09 21.68 5.59
C LYS A 36 -3.47 21.00 6.91
N SER A 37 -4.47 21.52 7.64
CA SER A 37 -4.89 20.95 8.92
C SER A 37 -5.52 19.55 8.74
N HIS A 38 -6.42 19.41 7.76
CA HIS A 38 -7.01 18.12 7.42
C HIS A 38 -5.98 17.12 6.93
N LEU A 39 -4.99 17.55 6.15
CA LEU A 39 -3.90 16.69 5.70
C LEU A 39 -3.06 16.17 6.88
N ILE A 40 -2.66 17.04 7.82
CA ILE A 40 -1.89 16.62 9.00
C ILE A 40 -2.68 15.61 9.83
N TYR A 41 -3.98 15.86 10.02
CA TYR A 41 -4.86 14.93 10.72
C TYR A 41 -4.92 13.57 10.02
N GLN A 42 -5.06 13.56 8.69
CA GLN A 42 -5.09 12.32 7.89
C GLN A 42 -3.75 11.58 7.92
N ILE A 43 -2.63 12.30 7.89
CA ILE A 43 -1.29 11.70 8.05
C ILE A 43 -1.18 11.00 9.40
N GLY A 44 -1.56 11.69 10.49
CA GLY A 44 -1.49 11.15 11.84
C GLY A 44 -2.37 9.92 12.01
N THR A 45 -3.60 9.97 11.50
CA THR A 45 -4.51 8.82 11.51
C THR A 45 -3.93 7.69 10.70
N ILE A 46 -3.63 7.84 9.41
CA ILE A 46 -3.09 6.75 8.56
C ILE A 46 -1.84 6.12 9.18
N GLY A 47 -0.90 6.95 9.63
CA GLY A 47 0.38 6.52 10.19
C GLY A 47 0.21 5.74 11.48
N ILE A 48 -0.30 6.35 12.54
CA ILE A 48 -0.35 5.71 13.87
C ILE A 48 -1.15 4.41 13.83
N SER A 49 -2.19 4.42 13.01
CA SER A 49 -3.17 3.38 13.02
C SER A 49 -2.66 2.18 12.19
N SER A 50 -1.94 2.40 11.10
CA SER A 50 -1.38 1.32 10.27
C SER A 50 -0.02 0.83 10.75
N LEU A 51 0.77 1.67 11.43
CA LEU A 51 2.14 1.36 11.84
C LEU A 51 2.23 0.06 12.63
N THR A 52 1.42 -0.11 13.69
CA THR A 52 1.48 -1.30 14.55
C THR A 52 1.23 -2.60 13.77
N ILE A 53 0.25 -2.60 12.86
CA ILE A 53 -0.10 -3.80 12.08
C ILE A 53 0.99 -4.09 11.05
N VAL A 54 1.54 -3.06 10.41
CA VAL A 54 2.65 -3.20 9.45
C VAL A 54 3.90 -3.74 10.14
N LEU A 55 4.29 -3.21 11.29
CA LEU A 55 5.48 -3.68 12.00
C LEU A 55 5.33 -5.13 12.49
N LEU A 56 4.18 -5.47 13.06
CA LEU A 56 3.93 -6.81 13.59
C LEU A 56 3.98 -7.87 12.48
N THR A 57 3.32 -7.59 11.36
CA THR A 57 3.29 -8.50 10.20
C THR A 57 4.65 -8.59 9.51
N ALA A 58 5.35 -7.47 9.33
CA ALA A 58 6.70 -7.43 8.74
C ALA A 58 7.72 -8.22 9.59
N PHE A 59 7.57 -8.19 10.91
CA PHE A 59 8.38 -8.98 11.83
C PHE A 59 8.14 -10.49 11.66
N PHE A 60 6.88 -10.94 11.71
CA PHE A 60 6.57 -12.38 11.56
C PHE A 60 6.91 -12.91 10.17
N ILE A 61 6.62 -12.14 9.12
CA ILE A 61 6.96 -12.51 7.76
C ILE A 61 8.48 -12.56 7.59
N GLY A 62 9.21 -11.63 8.22
CA GLY A 62 10.67 -11.65 8.23
C GLY A 62 11.26 -12.89 8.92
N ILE A 63 10.70 -13.33 10.04
CA ILE A 63 11.09 -14.60 10.71
C ILE A 63 10.89 -15.79 9.78
N VAL A 64 9.66 -15.95 9.25
CA VAL A 64 9.29 -17.12 8.45
C VAL A 64 10.14 -17.19 7.17
N PHE A 65 10.27 -16.06 6.48
CA PHE A 65 11.00 -16.00 5.22
C PHE A 65 12.51 -16.22 5.43
N THR A 66 13.08 -15.66 6.50
CA THR A 66 14.48 -15.90 6.86
C THR A 66 14.74 -17.36 7.17
N LEU A 67 13.88 -18.00 7.96
CA LEU A 67 14.02 -19.41 8.30
C LEU A 67 14.01 -20.28 7.04
N GLN A 68 13.09 -20.01 6.11
CA GLN A 68 12.96 -20.79 4.87
C GLN A 68 14.18 -20.61 3.96
N VAL A 69 14.61 -19.38 3.70
CA VAL A 69 15.76 -19.08 2.82
C VAL A 69 17.07 -19.56 3.45
N ALA A 70 17.25 -19.37 4.76
CA ALA A 70 18.46 -19.81 5.44
C ALA A 70 18.60 -21.34 5.45
N LYS A 71 17.49 -22.08 5.60
CA LYS A 71 17.51 -23.54 5.55
C LYS A 71 17.96 -24.05 4.18
N GLU A 72 17.35 -23.54 3.10
CA GLU A 72 17.70 -23.91 1.72
C GLU A 72 19.17 -23.61 1.40
N LEU A 73 19.67 -22.43 1.78
CA LEU A 73 21.06 -22.05 1.52
C LEU A 73 22.08 -22.80 2.38
N ASN A 74 21.68 -23.29 3.55
CA ASN A 74 22.54 -24.13 4.38
C ASN A 74 22.75 -25.51 3.75
N GLU A 75 21.71 -26.09 3.13
CA GLU A 75 21.82 -27.34 2.36
C GLU A 75 22.74 -27.18 1.14
N LEU A 76 22.80 -25.97 0.56
CA LEU A 76 23.70 -25.62 -0.54
C LEU A 76 25.10 -25.14 -0.08
N HIS A 77 25.42 -25.26 1.22
CA HIS A 77 26.67 -24.77 1.83
C HIS A 77 27.00 -23.29 1.52
N SER A 78 25.99 -22.48 1.26
CA SER A 78 26.10 -21.09 0.77
C SER A 78 25.48 -20.09 1.75
N THR A 79 25.74 -20.27 3.05
CA THR A 79 25.18 -19.44 4.14
C THR A 79 25.58 -17.97 4.07
N ASN A 80 26.68 -17.66 3.37
CA ASN A 80 27.16 -16.29 3.15
C ASN A 80 26.24 -15.46 2.22
N LEU A 81 25.35 -16.10 1.45
CA LEU A 81 24.42 -15.40 0.54
C LEU A 81 23.08 -15.06 1.19
N VAL A 82 22.81 -15.58 2.40
CA VAL A 82 21.52 -15.46 3.08
C VAL A 82 21.13 -14.00 3.28
N GLY A 83 22.04 -13.17 3.80
CA GLY A 83 21.75 -11.75 4.03
C GLY A 83 21.56 -10.97 2.72
N SER A 84 22.35 -11.25 1.68
CA SER A 84 22.18 -10.60 0.37
C SER A 84 20.82 -10.91 -0.25
N ILE A 85 20.43 -12.19 -0.28
CA ILE A 85 19.16 -12.62 -0.89
C ILE A 85 17.97 -12.06 -0.10
N LEU A 86 18.01 -12.15 1.23
CA LEU A 86 16.92 -11.66 2.07
C LEU A 86 16.75 -10.16 1.97
N THR A 87 17.85 -9.39 2.10
CA THR A 87 17.76 -7.92 2.01
C THR A 87 17.27 -7.47 0.64
N LEU A 88 17.74 -8.09 -0.44
CA LEU A 88 17.31 -7.75 -1.79
C LEU A 88 15.83 -8.12 -2.03
N THR A 89 15.37 -9.28 -1.54
CA THR A 89 13.98 -9.71 -1.68
C THR A 89 13.01 -8.85 -0.88
N PHE A 90 13.35 -8.53 0.38
CA PHE A 90 12.56 -7.62 1.20
C PHE A 90 12.47 -6.23 0.57
N LEU A 91 13.59 -5.71 0.08
CA LEU A 91 13.68 -4.36 -0.47
C LEU A 91 12.90 -4.22 -1.79
N ARG A 92 12.99 -5.19 -2.71
CA ARG A 92 12.43 -5.07 -4.06
C ARG A 92 10.95 -5.41 -4.15
N GLU A 93 10.51 -6.42 -3.39
CA GLU A 93 9.19 -7.01 -3.56
C GLU A 93 8.43 -7.07 -2.25
N LEU A 94 8.98 -7.72 -1.23
CA LEU A 94 8.17 -8.14 -0.09
C LEU A 94 7.64 -6.96 0.74
N CYS A 95 8.49 -6.01 1.12
CA CYS A 95 8.09 -4.87 1.95
C CYS A 95 7.09 -3.92 1.27
N PRO A 96 7.32 -3.44 0.02
CA PRO A 96 6.38 -2.52 -0.62
C PRO A 96 5.02 -3.17 -0.90
N VAL A 97 4.98 -4.46 -1.25
CA VAL A 97 3.73 -5.19 -1.47
C VAL A 97 3.00 -5.46 -0.16
N LEU A 98 3.70 -5.96 0.86
CA LEU A 98 3.14 -6.25 2.18
C LEU A 98 2.52 -5.01 2.82
N THR A 99 3.25 -3.88 2.79
CA THR A 99 2.73 -2.61 3.31
C THR A 99 1.49 -2.16 2.55
N ALA A 100 1.50 -2.25 1.21
CA ALA A 100 0.34 -1.90 0.39
C ALA A 100 -0.89 -2.77 0.69
N VAL A 101 -0.72 -4.10 0.84
CA VAL A 101 -1.82 -5.02 1.14
C VAL A 101 -2.47 -4.69 2.49
N ILE A 102 -1.67 -4.46 3.53
CA ILE A 102 -2.17 -4.19 4.88
C ILE A 102 -2.86 -2.83 4.96
N VAL A 103 -2.21 -1.79 4.41
CA VAL A 103 -2.77 -0.44 4.39
C VAL A 103 -4.05 -0.41 3.56
N THR A 104 -4.12 -1.15 2.46
CA THR A 104 -5.33 -1.28 1.65
C THR A 104 -6.48 -1.90 2.43
N GLY A 105 -6.22 -3.00 3.15
CA GLY A 105 -7.25 -3.66 3.96
C GLY A 105 -7.80 -2.77 5.08
N ARG A 106 -6.94 -1.94 5.69
CA ARG A 106 -7.28 -1.14 6.87
C ARG A 106 -7.73 0.29 6.56
N ILE A 107 -6.91 1.03 5.82
CA ILE A 107 -7.14 2.43 5.45
C ILE A 107 -8.04 2.51 4.23
N GLY A 108 -7.87 1.62 3.25
CA GLY A 108 -8.72 1.59 2.07
C GLY A 108 -10.19 1.30 2.43
N SER A 109 -10.43 0.31 3.30
CA SER A 109 -11.77 0.01 3.81
C SER A 109 -12.36 1.19 4.61
N ALA A 110 -11.59 1.80 5.51
CA ALA A 110 -12.03 2.98 6.26
C ALA A 110 -12.39 4.15 5.32
N PHE A 111 -11.55 4.44 4.32
CA PHE A 111 -11.82 5.51 3.36
C PHE A 111 -13.10 5.27 2.56
N THR A 112 -13.31 4.04 2.12
CA THR A 112 -14.54 3.68 1.40
C THR A 112 -15.76 3.78 2.28
N ALA A 113 -15.70 3.31 3.53
CA ALA A 113 -16.81 3.36 4.47
C ALA A 113 -17.20 4.81 4.81
N ASP A 114 -16.21 5.66 5.09
CA ASP A 114 -16.44 7.07 5.39
C ASP A 114 -17.13 7.80 4.23
N ILE A 115 -16.60 7.66 3.01
CA ILE A 115 -17.15 8.37 1.85
C ILE A 115 -18.52 7.79 1.47
N ALA A 116 -18.66 6.46 1.55
CA ALA A 116 -19.92 5.79 1.28
C ALA A 116 -21.02 6.20 2.28
N THR A 117 -20.68 6.33 3.57
CA THR A 117 -21.64 6.78 4.59
C THR A 117 -22.02 8.23 4.36
N MET A 118 -21.06 9.11 4.08
CA MET A 118 -21.33 10.52 3.71
C MET A 118 -22.21 10.64 2.47
N LYS A 119 -22.08 9.71 1.52
CA LYS A 119 -22.95 9.66 0.35
C LYS A 119 -24.36 9.22 0.69
N VAL A 120 -24.52 8.14 1.47
CA VAL A 120 -25.82 7.60 1.84
C VAL A 120 -26.60 8.55 2.75
N THR A 121 -25.91 9.38 3.53
CA THR A 121 -26.51 10.42 4.37
C THR A 121 -26.65 11.78 3.68
N GLU A 122 -26.44 11.85 2.35
CA GLU A 122 -26.54 13.06 1.53
C GLU A 122 -25.60 14.21 1.96
N GLN A 123 -24.61 13.93 2.82
CA GLN A 123 -23.62 14.92 3.27
C GLN A 123 -22.74 15.40 2.12
N LEU A 124 -22.53 14.59 1.07
CA LEU A 124 -21.83 15.01 -0.14
C LEU A 124 -22.63 16.06 -0.94
N ASP A 125 -23.96 15.97 -0.95
CA ASP A 125 -24.82 16.91 -1.67
C ASP A 125 -24.91 18.26 -0.95
N VAL A 126 -24.84 18.25 0.40
CA VAL A 126 -24.72 19.47 1.21
C VAL A 126 -23.47 20.27 0.83
N LEU A 127 -22.35 19.61 0.52
CA LEU A 127 -21.14 20.31 0.08
C LEU A 127 -21.35 21.06 -1.25
N HIS A 128 -22.15 20.49 -2.17
CA HIS A 128 -22.53 21.16 -3.41
C HIS A 128 -23.38 22.41 -3.16
N VAL A 129 -24.33 22.35 -2.23
CA VAL A 129 -25.15 23.51 -1.82
C VAL A 129 -24.29 24.63 -1.21
N LEU A 130 -23.21 24.26 -0.51
CA LEU A 130 -22.26 25.21 0.08
C LEU A 130 -21.23 25.77 -0.92
N ASN A 131 -21.40 25.53 -2.23
CA ASN A 131 -20.43 25.89 -3.28
C ASN A 131 -19.03 25.31 -3.03
N THR A 132 -18.95 24.14 -2.39
CA THR A 132 -17.69 23.43 -2.12
C THR A 132 -17.66 22.10 -2.85
N HIS A 133 -16.66 21.88 -3.70
CA HIS A 133 -16.53 20.61 -4.41
C HIS A 133 -16.04 19.49 -3.46
N PRO A 134 -16.81 18.39 -3.30
CA PRO A 134 -16.49 17.32 -2.33
C PRO A 134 -15.18 16.60 -2.65
N ILE A 135 -14.81 16.52 -3.93
CA ILE A 135 -13.56 15.90 -4.38
C ILE A 135 -12.35 16.65 -3.81
N HIS A 136 -12.33 17.98 -3.89
CA HIS A 136 -11.20 18.78 -3.42
C HIS A 136 -11.13 18.84 -1.90
N TYR A 137 -12.27 18.94 -1.23
CA TYR A 137 -12.32 19.07 0.21
C TYR A 137 -12.03 17.75 0.94
N LEU A 138 -12.53 16.62 0.41
CA LEU A 138 -12.55 15.36 1.12
C LEU A 138 -11.52 14.33 0.60
N ILE A 139 -11.36 14.24 -0.72
CA ILE A 139 -10.58 13.17 -1.37
C ILE A 139 -9.11 13.55 -1.51
N MET A 140 -8.82 14.77 -2.00
CA MET A 140 -7.44 15.25 -2.19
C MET A 140 -6.55 15.13 -0.92
N PRO A 141 -6.99 15.54 0.30
CA PRO A 141 -6.13 15.39 1.48
C PRO A 141 -5.90 13.92 1.86
N ARG A 142 -6.86 13.02 1.59
CA ARG A 142 -6.72 11.57 1.85
C ARG A 142 -5.70 10.93 0.90
N ILE A 143 -5.74 11.30 -0.38
CA ILE A 143 -4.77 10.83 -1.38
C ILE A 143 -3.37 11.29 -1.02
N CYS A 144 -3.18 12.60 -0.79
CA CYS A 144 -1.85 13.12 -0.45
C CYS A 144 -1.31 12.55 0.85
N ALA A 145 -2.16 12.39 1.88
CA ALA A 145 -1.74 11.76 3.13
C ALA A 145 -1.31 10.30 2.91
N CYS A 146 -2.04 9.54 2.08
CA CYS A 146 -1.71 8.15 1.81
C CYS A 146 -0.43 8.01 0.98
N VAL A 147 -0.27 8.81 -0.08
CA VAL A 147 0.94 8.87 -0.90
C VAL A 147 2.16 9.20 -0.04
N LEU A 148 2.07 10.17 0.86
CA LEU A 148 3.20 10.54 1.72
C LEU A 148 3.50 9.49 2.80
N MET A 149 2.48 8.85 3.38
CA MET A 149 2.67 7.89 4.47
C MET A 149 3.13 6.51 4.02
N MET A 150 2.78 6.08 2.82
CA MET A 150 3.16 4.77 2.28
C MET A 150 4.68 4.52 2.23
N PRO A 151 5.53 5.41 1.68
CA PRO A 151 6.97 5.20 1.68
C PRO A 151 7.56 5.19 3.11
N VAL A 152 7.01 6.01 4.02
CA VAL A 152 7.43 6.02 5.42
C VAL A 152 7.15 4.66 6.08
N LEU A 153 5.94 4.13 5.91
CA LEU A 153 5.56 2.80 6.43
C LEU A 153 6.39 1.68 5.80
N ASN A 154 6.74 1.79 4.51
CA ASN A 154 7.61 0.83 3.82
C ASN A 154 9.02 0.77 4.43
N ILE A 155 9.62 1.92 4.74
CA ILE A 155 10.95 1.98 5.37
C ILE A 155 10.91 1.32 6.75
N PHE A 156 9.88 1.59 7.56
CA PHE A 156 9.72 0.94 8.86
C PHE A 156 9.53 -0.57 8.73
N SER A 157 8.70 -1.02 7.78
CA SER A 157 8.52 -2.44 7.45
C SER A 157 9.85 -3.10 7.11
N LEU A 158 10.63 -2.50 6.21
CA LEU A 158 11.95 -2.99 5.80
C LEU A 158 12.93 -3.09 6.97
N ALA A 159 13.03 -2.04 7.79
CA ALA A 159 13.89 -2.06 8.97
C ALA A 159 13.50 -3.21 9.92
N THR A 160 12.21 -3.41 10.16
CA THR A 160 11.73 -4.50 11.03
C THR A 160 11.92 -5.88 10.44
N SER A 161 11.72 -6.07 9.14
CA SER A 161 11.95 -7.35 8.47
C SER A 161 13.43 -7.74 8.53
N ILE A 162 14.35 -6.80 8.27
CA ILE A 162 15.80 -7.04 8.36
C ILE A 162 16.20 -7.34 9.82
N ALA A 163 15.71 -6.56 10.78
CA ALA A 163 16.00 -6.80 12.20
C ALA A 163 15.53 -8.19 12.64
N SER A 164 14.32 -8.59 12.25
CA SER A 164 13.80 -9.93 12.53
C SER A 164 14.65 -11.02 11.87
N GLY A 165 15.11 -10.79 10.63
CA GLY A 165 15.96 -11.75 9.92
C GLY A 165 17.32 -11.95 10.58
N ILE A 166 17.94 -10.88 11.09
CA ILE A 166 19.20 -11.00 11.86
C ILE A 166 18.98 -11.87 13.11
N ILE A 167 17.91 -11.61 13.86
CA ILE A 167 17.56 -12.37 15.07
C ILE A 167 17.34 -13.84 14.73
N THR A 168 16.53 -14.13 13.72
CA THR A 168 16.21 -15.50 13.29
C THR A 168 17.44 -16.25 12.77
N ALA A 169 18.25 -15.61 11.92
CA ALA A 169 19.46 -16.22 11.37
C ALA A 169 20.47 -16.61 12.46
N SER A 170 20.64 -15.74 13.48
CA SER A 170 21.54 -16.00 14.60
C SER A 170 21.04 -17.08 15.57
N SER A 171 19.73 -17.12 15.83
CA SER A 171 19.16 -17.98 16.86
C SER A 171 18.82 -19.38 16.36
N LEU A 172 18.26 -19.49 15.15
CA LEU A 172 17.71 -20.75 14.61
C LEU A 172 18.60 -21.40 13.56
N CYS A 173 19.45 -20.63 12.86
CA CYS A 173 20.24 -21.13 11.74
C CYS A 173 21.76 -21.15 12.02
N SER A 174 22.19 -20.76 13.22
CA SER A 174 23.60 -20.70 13.63
C SER A 174 24.49 -19.85 12.70
N ILE A 175 23.90 -18.86 12.01
CA ILE A 175 24.62 -17.93 11.13
C ILE A 175 25.04 -16.73 11.96
N SER A 176 26.32 -16.36 11.93
CA SER A 176 26.76 -15.18 12.68
C SER A 176 26.12 -13.90 12.13
N PRO A 177 25.68 -12.97 13.01
CA PRO A 177 25.06 -11.72 12.58
C PRO A 177 26.03 -10.85 11.77
N THR A 178 27.35 -10.97 12.01
CA THR A 178 28.38 -10.26 11.25
C THR A 178 28.45 -10.72 9.80
N ILE A 179 28.34 -12.03 9.54
CA ILE A 179 28.28 -12.57 8.17
C ILE A 179 27.00 -12.08 7.48
N PHE A 180 25.86 -12.10 8.18
CA PHE A 180 24.60 -11.61 7.64
C PHE A 180 24.69 -10.15 7.22
N LEU A 181 25.16 -9.26 8.11
CA LEU A 181 25.32 -7.84 7.81
C LEU A 181 26.37 -7.58 6.74
N ALA A 182 27.50 -8.30 6.75
CA ALA A 182 28.52 -8.16 5.72
C ALA A 182 28.00 -8.55 4.33
N SER A 183 27.11 -9.54 4.24
CA SER A 183 26.46 -9.93 2.98
C SER A 183 25.28 -9.05 2.59
N SER A 184 24.75 -8.24 3.51
CA SER A 184 23.57 -7.42 3.24
C SER A 184 23.89 -6.32 2.22
N SER A 185 23.14 -6.31 1.11
CA SER A 185 23.40 -5.42 -0.03
C SER A 185 22.28 -4.40 -0.17
N ILE A 186 22.19 -3.50 0.81
CA ILE A 186 21.20 -2.40 0.78
C ILE A 186 21.79 -1.26 -0.05
N SER A 187 21.34 -1.18 -1.30
CA SER A 187 21.70 -0.06 -2.17
C SER A 187 20.76 1.13 -1.94
N PHE A 188 21.32 2.34 -1.92
CA PHE A 188 20.52 3.57 -1.84
C PHE A 188 19.54 3.68 -3.02
N ILE A 189 19.98 3.27 -4.21
CA ILE A 189 19.13 3.21 -5.40
C ILE A 189 17.94 2.25 -5.19
N GLY A 190 18.19 1.08 -4.59
CA GLY A 190 17.14 0.12 -4.26
C GLY A 190 16.12 0.69 -3.29
N LEU A 191 16.57 1.36 -2.23
CA LEU A 191 15.68 1.98 -1.26
C LEU A 191 14.78 3.07 -1.91
N CYS A 192 15.36 3.87 -2.80
CA CYS A 192 14.63 4.88 -3.56
C CYS A 192 13.57 4.23 -4.47
N LEU A 193 13.95 3.20 -5.24
CA LEU A 193 13.06 2.43 -6.10
C LEU A 193 11.90 1.80 -5.30
N SER A 194 12.20 1.18 -4.16
CA SER A 194 11.19 0.61 -3.25
C SER A 194 10.20 1.68 -2.74
N SER A 195 10.72 2.87 -2.42
CA SER A 195 9.90 4.00 -1.98
C SER A 195 9.01 4.55 -3.11
N VAL A 196 9.50 4.58 -4.35
CA VAL A 196 8.71 4.95 -5.54
C VAL A 196 7.59 3.95 -5.80
N LYS A 197 7.84 2.64 -5.68
CA LYS A 197 6.77 1.63 -5.71
C LYS A 197 5.70 1.90 -4.64
N ALA A 198 6.12 2.14 -3.40
CA ALA A 198 5.20 2.42 -2.30
C ALA A 198 4.37 3.71 -2.54
N LEU A 199 4.97 4.75 -3.13
CA LEU A 199 4.26 5.98 -3.54
C LEU A 199 3.14 5.68 -4.55
N VAL A 200 3.44 4.87 -5.58
CA VAL A 200 2.45 4.48 -6.59
C VAL A 200 1.33 3.64 -5.98
N PHE A 201 1.64 2.72 -5.07
CA PHE A 201 0.63 1.93 -4.37
C PHE A 201 -0.26 2.80 -3.47
N GLY A 202 0.31 3.78 -2.76
CA GLY A 202 -0.46 4.75 -1.98
C GLY A 202 -1.42 5.59 -2.82
N PHE A 203 -0.98 5.99 -4.01
CA PHE A 203 -1.84 6.70 -4.95
C PHE A 203 -3.00 5.81 -5.43
N LEU A 204 -2.69 4.59 -5.90
CA LEU A 204 -3.70 3.67 -6.43
C LEU A 204 -4.72 3.27 -5.37
N LEU A 205 -4.28 2.90 -4.17
CA LEU A 205 -5.19 2.47 -3.11
C LEU A 205 -6.16 3.60 -2.75
N SER A 206 -5.64 4.81 -2.53
CA SER A 206 -6.45 5.94 -2.10
C SER A 206 -7.42 6.40 -3.18
N LEU A 207 -6.99 6.38 -4.45
CA LEU A 207 -7.83 6.70 -5.60
C LEU A 207 -8.97 5.69 -5.77
N ILE A 208 -8.66 4.40 -5.77
CA ILE A 208 -9.66 3.32 -5.91
C ILE A 208 -10.64 3.37 -4.74
N SER A 209 -10.14 3.47 -3.51
CA SER A 209 -10.98 3.54 -2.31
C SER A 209 -11.92 4.74 -2.30
N CYS A 210 -11.44 5.92 -2.68
CA CYS A 210 -12.30 7.11 -2.73
C CYS A 210 -13.32 7.01 -3.86
N ALA A 211 -12.95 6.47 -5.03
CA ALA A 211 -13.87 6.27 -6.14
C ALA A 211 -15.00 5.28 -5.81
N TRP A 212 -14.68 4.16 -5.15
CA TRP A 212 -15.71 3.22 -4.71
C TRP A 212 -16.65 3.84 -3.68
N GLY A 213 -16.12 4.64 -2.75
CA GLY A 213 -16.93 5.41 -1.79
C GLY A 213 -17.88 6.40 -2.47
N LEU A 214 -17.42 7.15 -3.47
CA LEU A 214 -18.24 8.11 -4.21
C LEU A 214 -19.32 7.47 -5.07
N HIS A 215 -19.15 6.21 -5.47
CA HIS A 215 -20.08 5.51 -6.35
C HIS A 215 -20.98 4.50 -5.62
N THR A 216 -21.03 4.53 -4.30
CA THR A 216 -21.94 3.67 -3.54
C THR A 216 -23.40 4.01 -3.82
N THR A 217 -24.23 2.97 -3.89
CA THR A 217 -25.69 3.11 -4.01
C THR A 217 -26.31 3.31 -2.63
N PHE A 218 -27.54 3.84 -2.58
CA PHE A 218 -28.26 4.07 -1.34
C PHE A 218 -28.43 2.77 -0.51
N GLY A 219 -28.49 2.94 0.81
CA GLY A 219 -28.73 1.85 1.77
C GLY A 219 -27.49 1.39 2.56
N THR A 220 -27.69 1.03 3.82
CA THR A 220 -26.62 0.63 4.77
C THR A 220 -25.90 -0.66 4.34
N LYS A 221 -26.61 -1.60 3.71
CA LYS A 221 -26.02 -2.84 3.15
C LYS A 221 -25.04 -2.54 2.01
N SER A 222 -25.30 -1.51 1.22
CA SER A 222 -24.48 -1.11 0.07
C SER A 222 -23.10 -0.56 0.51
N VAL A 223 -22.99 -0.01 1.72
CA VAL A 223 -21.73 0.48 2.29
C VAL A 223 -20.75 -0.68 2.47
N GLY A 224 -21.17 -1.76 3.14
CA GLY A 224 -20.33 -2.94 3.35
C GLY A 224 -19.98 -3.67 2.06
N ALA A 225 -20.91 -3.74 1.10
CA ALA A 225 -20.61 -4.34 -0.21
C ALA A 225 -19.59 -3.52 -1.02
N SER A 226 -19.62 -2.20 -0.89
CA SER A 226 -18.68 -1.31 -1.59
C SER A 226 -17.30 -1.31 -0.94
N THR A 227 -17.23 -1.45 0.39
CA THR A 227 -15.94 -1.54 1.10
C THR A 227 -15.19 -2.81 0.73
N THR A 228 -15.88 -3.96 0.72
CA THR A 228 -15.26 -5.24 0.32
C THR A 228 -14.85 -5.22 -1.15
N SER A 229 -15.73 -4.76 -2.04
CA SER A 229 -15.42 -4.64 -3.47
C SER A 229 -14.25 -3.69 -3.74
N SER A 230 -14.16 -2.59 -2.99
CA SER A 230 -13.04 -1.68 -3.10
C SER A 230 -11.72 -2.33 -2.70
N VAL A 231 -11.69 -3.07 -1.58
CA VAL A 231 -10.46 -3.71 -1.10
C VAL A 231 -9.99 -4.78 -2.08
N VAL A 232 -10.91 -5.59 -2.62
CA VAL A 232 -10.56 -6.62 -3.61
C VAL A 232 -10.02 -5.98 -4.88
N THR A 233 -10.66 -4.93 -5.39
CA THR A 233 -10.20 -4.25 -6.62
C THR A 233 -8.89 -3.51 -6.45
N SER A 234 -8.64 -2.87 -5.31
CA SER A 234 -7.35 -2.24 -5.04
C SER A 234 -6.23 -3.26 -4.89
N LEU A 235 -6.45 -4.38 -4.17
CA LEU A 235 -5.45 -5.45 -4.05
C LEU A 235 -5.08 -6.05 -5.40
N LEU A 236 -6.06 -6.38 -6.25
CA LEU A 236 -5.81 -6.88 -7.60
C LEU A 236 -5.03 -5.87 -8.45
N THR A 237 -5.41 -4.59 -8.38
CA THR A 237 -4.73 -3.54 -9.13
C THR A 237 -3.29 -3.36 -8.64
N ILE A 238 -3.06 -3.41 -7.32
CA ILE A 238 -1.72 -3.34 -6.72
C ILE A 238 -0.85 -4.49 -7.21
N PHE A 239 -1.35 -5.74 -7.24
CA PHE A 239 -0.56 -6.87 -7.74
C PHE A 239 -0.24 -6.78 -9.24
N ILE A 240 -1.20 -6.34 -10.07
CA ILE A 240 -0.97 -6.14 -11.51
C ILE A 240 0.10 -5.06 -11.72
N VAL A 241 -0.04 -3.94 -11.01
CA VAL A 241 0.88 -2.81 -11.12
C VAL A 241 2.26 -3.18 -10.55
N ASP A 242 2.32 -3.95 -9.46
CA ASP A 242 3.57 -4.46 -8.90
C ASP A 242 4.35 -5.26 -9.94
N PHE A 243 3.71 -6.22 -10.62
CA PHE A 243 4.35 -6.97 -11.70
C PHE A 243 4.93 -6.05 -12.78
N VAL A 244 4.17 -5.06 -13.23
CA VAL A 244 4.60 -4.09 -14.25
C VAL A 244 5.78 -3.24 -13.75
N LEU A 245 5.72 -2.73 -12.52
CA LEU A 245 6.81 -1.93 -11.95
C LEU A 245 8.06 -2.78 -11.72
N SER A 246 7.92 -4.00 -11.19
CA SER A 246 9.04 -4.93 -11.01
C SER A 246 9.74 -5.21 -12.33
N TYR A 247 8.96 -5.48 -13.38
CA TYR A 247 9.50 -5.69 -14.72
C TYR A 247 10.24 -4.44 -15.21
N ILE A 248 9.63 -3.25 -15.18
CA ILE A 248 10.27 -2.03 -15.71
C ILE A 248 11.52 -1.64 -14.91
N MET A 249 11.48 -1.75 -13.58
CA MET A 249 12.53 -1.23 -12.70
C MET A 249 13.72 -2.19 -12.54
N PHE A 250 13.48 -3.50 -12.55
CA PHE A 250 14.51 -4.50 -12.29
C PHE A 250 14.91 -5.32 -13.51
N HIS A 251 14.24 -5.17 -14.66
CA HIS A 251 14.72 -5.80 -15.90
C HIS A 251 15.97 -5.11 -16.47
N SER A 252 16.22 -3.83 -16.14
CA SER A 252 17.37 -3.07 -16.64
C SER A 252 18.58 -3.04 -15.70
N SER A 253 18.59 -3.83 -14.62
CA SER A 253 19.66 -3.88 -13.61
C SER A 253 20.21 -5.29 -13.46
#